data_AF-A0A2M8HL95-F1
#
_entry.id   AF-A0A2M8HL95-F1
#
_cell.length_a   1.000
_cell.length_b   1.000
_cell.length_c   1.000
_cell.angle_alpha   90.00
_cell.angle_beta   90.00
_cell.angle_gamma   90.00
#
_symmetry.space_group_name_H-M   'P 1'
#
loop_
_entity.id
_entity.type
_entity.pdbx_description
1 polymer ?
#
loop_
_entity_poly.entity_id
_entity_poly.type
_entity_poly.pdbx_seq_one_letter_code
_entity_poly.pdbx_strand_id
1 'polypeptide(L)'
;MSKKFILILIVTPWIYCTAAERKITIPTNCNSFKTCYDKSQTTDIYRNKIRYLDGALHFWRSTDGEGLMAKALVERASYIVKEAGGETGYKGSDMNLKVTHKKEYKETSYSAAITDLTEAIKYKSSLNKDEMDAAKDLLKQTTKLLEEL
;
A
#
# COMPACT_ATOMS: atom_id res chain seq x y z
N MET A 1 6.93 -30.89 -56.62
CA MET A 1 6.71 -29.51 -56.10
C MET A 1 6.64 -29.58 -54.57
N SER A 2 7.76 -29.40 -53.88
CA SER A 2 7.83 -29.52 -52.42
C SER A 2 7.55 -28.17 -51.76
N LYS A 3 6.42 -28.06 -51.06
CA LYS A 3 6.08 -26.88 -50.25
C LYS A 3 6.91 -26.90 -48.98
N LYS A 4 7.85 -25.95 -48.85
CA LYS A 4 8.58 -25.69 -47.59
C LYS A 4 7.65 -24.92 -46.65
N PHE A 5 7.24 -25.54 -45.56
CA PHE A 5 6.57 -24.88 -44.44
C PHE A 5 7.65 -24.23 -43.56
N ILE A 6 7.65 -22.90 -43.49
CA ILE A 6 8.47 -22.14 -42.55
C ILE A 6 7.64 -21.97 -41.29
N LEU A 7 8.03 -22.64 -40.21
CA LEU A 7 7.43 -22.52 -38.89
C LEU A 7 8.04 -21.29 -38.20
N ILE A 8 7.29 -20.20 -38.08
CA ILE A 8 7.71 -19.01 -37.33
C ILE A 8 7.42 -19.26 -35.85
N LEU A 9 8.47 -19.54 -35.07
CA LEU A 9 8.42 -19.55 -33.61
C LEU A 9 8.27 -18.12 -33.11
N ILE A 10 7.04 -17.70 -32.81
CA ILE A 10 6.76 -16.46 -32.11
C ILE A 10 7.13 -16.70 -30.64
N VAL A 11 8.36 -16.35 -30.28
CA VAL A 11 8.79 -16.24 -28.88
C VAL A 11 8.12 -15.00 -28.33
N THR A 12 6.93 -15.15 -27.74
CA THR A 12 6.31 -14.06 -26.99
C THR A 12 7.22 -13.77 -25.80
N PRO A 13 7.76 -12.55 -25.65
CA PRO A 13 8.47 -12.18 -24.45
C PRO A 13 7.42 -12.14 -23.35
N TRP A 14 7.37 -13.20 -22.55
CA TRP A 14 6.75 -13.16 -21.24
C TRP A 14 7.57 -12.14 -20.46
N ILE A 15 7.14 -10.88 -20.52
CA ILE A 15 7.59 -9.83 -19.62
C ILE A 15 7.05 -10.26 -18.27
N TYR A 16 7.88 -11.01 -17.55
CA TYR A 16 7.71 -11.19 -16.12
C TYR A 16 7.85 -9.80 -15.50
N CYS A 17 6.73 -9.11 -15.32
CA CYS A 17 6.62 -8.07 -14.31
C CYS A 17 6.85 -8.78 -12.97
N THR A 18 8.10 -8.88 -12.55
CA THR A 18 8.42 -9.26 -11.19
C THR A 18 7.91 -8.14 -10.31
N ALA A 19 6.71 -8.30 -9.75
CA ALA A 19 6.23 -7.45 -8.69
C ALA A 19 7.30 -7.50 -7.60
N ALA A 20 7.99 -6.38 -7.39
CA ALA A 20 8.95 -6.28 -6.31
C ALA A 20 8.17 -6.43 -5.00
N GLU A 21 8.23 -7.62 -4.40
CA GLU A 21 7.60 -7.87 -3.11
C GLU A 21 8.27 -6.96 -2.08
N ARG A 22 7.48 -6.10 -1.44
CA ARG A 22 7.97 -5.24 -0.36
C ARG A 22 8.36 -6.15 0.80
N LYS A 23 9.64 -6.19 1.17
CA LYS A 23 10.10 -7.00 2.31
C LYS A 23 9.50 -6.46 3.60
N ILE A 24 8.44 -7.11 4.09
CA ILE A 24 7.75 -6.74 5.32
C ILE A 24 8.71 -6.96 6.50
N THR A 25 9.03 -5.87 7.21
CA THR A 25 9.81 -5.94 8.45
C THR A 25 8.87 -5.69 9.61
N ILE A 26 8.49 -6.76 10.32
CA ILE A 26 7.58 -6.68 11.46
C ILE A 26 8.31 -6.00 12.63
N PRO A 27 7.74 -4.95 13.23
CA PRO A 27 8.31 -4.33 14.42
C PRO A 27 8.42 -5.34 15.57
N THR A 28 9.58 -5.43 16.22
CA THR A 28 9.80 -6.33 17.36
C THR A 28 9.08 -5.91 18.64
N ASN A 29 8.52 -4.70 18.68
CA ASN A 29 7.87 -4.09 19.84
C ASN A 29 6.34 -4.13 19.79
N CYS A 30 5.75 -4.96 18.92
CA CYS A 30 4.33 -5.30 18.94
C CYS A 30 4.16 -6.77 18.52
N ASN A 31 3.13 -7.44 19.05
CA ASN A 31 2.96 -8.90 18.92
C ASN A 31 1.50 -9.34 18.68
N SER A 32 0.63 -8.39 18.36
CA SER A 32 -0.79 -8.62 18.07
C SER A 32 -1.33 -7.50 17.19
N PHE A 33 -2.45 -7.75 16.49
CA PHE A 33 -3.13 -6.74 15.69
C PHE A 33 -3.30 -5.43 16.46
N LYS A 34 -3.93 -5.51 17.64
CA LYS A 34 -4.24 -4.35 18.48
C LYS A 34 -2.99 -3.58 18.90
N THR A 35 -1.97 -4.27 19.41
CA THR A 35 -0.74 -3.58 19.88
C THR A 35 0.00 -2.89 18.74
N CYS A 36 0.06 -3.49 17.56
CA CYS A 36 0.69 -2.87 16.40
C CYS A 36 -0.16 -1.70 15.87
N TYR A 37 -1.49 -1.87 15.78
CA TYR A 37 -2.39 -0.80 15.35
C TYR A 37 -2.34 0.40 16.30
N ASP A 38 -2.37 0.21 17.62
CA ASP A 38 -2.25 1.31 18.59
C ASP A 38 -0.90 2.04 18.45
N LYS A 39 0.18 1.31 18.14
CA LYS A 39 1.50 1.91 17.88
C LYS A 39 1.54 2.72 16.58
N SER A 40 0.80 2.35 15.55
CA SER A 40 0.71 3.16 14.33
C SER A 40 0.02 4.49 14.59
N GLN A 41 -0.94 4.55 15.52
CA GLN A 41 -1.62 5.80 15.88
C GLN A 41 -0.73 6.77 16.66
N THR A 42 0.17 6.25 17.51
CA THR A 42 0.99 7.07 18.42
C THR A 42 2.32 7.56 17.85
N THR A 43 2.76 7.07 16.70
CA THR A 43 3.96 7.56 16.03
C THR A 43 3.60 8.56 14.94
N ASP A 44 4.36 9.65 14.79
CA ASP A 44 4.09 10.65 13.75
C ASP A 44 4.68 10.28 12.38
N ILE A 45 5.83 9.60 12.38
CA ILE A 45 6.59 9.31 11.17
C ILE A 45 5.85 8.30 10.29
N TYR A 46 5.50 8.67 9.06
CA TYR A 46 4.70 7.83 8.17
C TYR A 46 5.33 6.46 7.89
N ARG A 47 6.64 6.40 7.67
CA ARG A 47 7.35 5.13 7.52
C ARG A 47 7.16 4.19 8.72
N ASN A 48 7.14 4.74 9.94
CA ASN A 48 6.91 3.94 11.15
C ASN A 48 5.43 3.54 11.24
N LYS A 49 4.49 4.44 10.93
CA LYS A 49 3.06 4.11 10.87
C LYS A 49 2.79 2.93 9.93
N ILE A 50 3.36 2.98 8.71
CA ILE A 50 3.28 1.91 7.71
C ILE A 50 3.84 0.61 8.28
N ARG A 51 5.04 0.64 8.86
CA ARG A 51 5.69 -0.56 9.44
C ARG A 51 4.85 -1.18 10.56
N TYR A 52 4.22 -0.37 11.40
CA TYR A 52 3.31 -0.86 12.44
C TYR A 52 2.03 -1.45 11.85
N LEU A 53 1.46 -0.84 10.81
CA LEU A 53 0.29 -1.40 10.11
C LEU A 53 0.61 -2.68 9.35
N ASP A 54 1.82 -2.82 8.79
CA ASP A 54 2.30 -4.10 8.25
C ASP A 54 2.30 -5.19 9.33
N GLY A 55 2.79 -4.86 10.53
CA GLY A 55 2.72 -5.76 11.69
C GLY A 55 1.29 -6.07 12.11
N ALA A 56 0.40 -5.07 12.14
CA ALA A 56 -1.00 -5.27 12.49
C ALA A 56 -1.68 -6.25 11.51
N LEU A 57 -1.55 -6.00 10.21
CA LEU A 57 -2.11 -6.84 9.16
C LEU A 57 -1.49 -8.25 9.15
N HIS A 58 -0.20 -8.39 9.50
CA HIS A 58 0.43 -9.70 9.67
C HIS A 58 -0.19 -10.51 10.81
N PHE A 59 -0.51 -9.86 11.94
CA PHE A 59 -1.10 -10.53 13.09
C PHE A 59 -2.63 -10.60 13.06
N TRP A 60 -3.27 -10.03 12.03
CA TRP A 60 -4.72 -10.04 11.90
C TRP A 60 -5.25 -11.46 11.75
N ARG A 61 -6.38 -11.72 12.41
CA ARG A 61 -7.17 -12.94 12.30
C ARG A 61 -8.61 -12.56 11.98
N SER A 62 -9.34 -13.46 11.35
CA SER A 62 -10.78 -13.26 11.07
C SER A 62 -11.58 -12.94 12.34
N THR A 63 -11.17 -13.46 13.50
CA THR A 63 -11.76 -13.16 14.82
C THR A 63 -11.59 -11.71 15.27
N ASP A 64 -10.61 -10.98 14.75
CA ASP A 64 -10.42 -9.55 15.03
C ASP A 64 -11.46 -8.69 14.29
N GLY A 65 -12.13 -9.26 13.28
CA GLY A 65 -13.16 -8.60 12.49
C GLY A 65 -12.62 -7.94 11.23
N GLU A 66 -13.36 -8.11 10.14
CA GLU A 66 -13.01 -7.59 8.80
C GLU A 66 -12.96 -6.06 8.76
N GLY A 67 -13.75 -5.38 9.58
CA GLY A 67 -13.74 -3.92 9.67
C GLY A 67 -12.44 -3.34 10.20
N LEU A 68 -11.80 -4.01 11.17
CA LEU A 68 -10.50 -3.56 11.65
C LEU A 68 -9.42 -3.76 10.57
N MET A 69 -9.49 -4.84 9.81
CA MET A 69 -8.59 -5.06 8.67
C MET A 69 -8.78 -4.00 7.59
N ALA A 70 -10.03 -3.74 7.19
CA ALA A 70 -10.35 -2.74 6.16
C ALA A 70 -9.85 -1.36 6.56
N LYS A 71 -10.03 -0.96 7.83
CA LYS A 71 -9.50 0.31 8.36
C LYS A 71 -7.97 0.36 8.34
N ALA A 72 -7.31 -0.70 8.80
CA ALA A 72 -5.85 -0.79 8.78
C ALA A 72 -5.28 -0.69 7.35
N LEU A 73 -5.94 -1.31 6.35
CA LEU A 73 -5.56 -1.22 4.94
C LEU A 73 -5.72 0.21 4.39
N VAL A 74 -6.86 0.87 4.64
CA VAL A 74 -7.11 2.26 4.19
C VAL A 74 -6.08 3.22 4.80
N GLU A 75 -5.81 3.10 6.11
CA GLU A 75 -4.80 3.91 6.78
C GLU A 75 -3.40 3.65 6.24
N ARG A 76 -3.05 2.37 6.02
CA ARG A 76 -1.73 2.01 5.48
C ARG A 76 -1.54 2.62 4.10
N ALA A 77 -2.54 2.50 3.22
CA ALA A 77 -2.53 3.13 1.91
C ALA A 77 -2.35 4.64 2.00
N SER A 78 -3.08 5.32 2.90
CA SER A 78 -2.96 6.76 3.10
C SER A 78 -1.54 7.17 3.51
N TYR A 79 -0.92 6.45 4.44
CA TYR A 79 0.44 6.75 4.86
C TYR A 79 1.48 6.42 3.79
N ILE A 80 1.28 5.36 3.00
CA ILE A 80 2.15 5.03 1.86
C ILE A 80 2.12 6.16 0.82
N VAL A 81 0.94 6.66 0.48
CA VAL A 81 0.79 7.76 -0.50
C VAL A 81 1.50 9.02 0.00
N LYS A 82 1.33 9.37 1.28
CA LYS A 82 2.00 10.52 1.89
C LYS A 82 3.52 10.36 1.93
N GLU A 83 4.03 9.20 2.34
CA GLU A 83 5.47 8.90 2.33
C GLU A 83 6.04 9.05 0.91
N ALA A 84 5.42 8.41 -0.08
CA ALA A 84 5.87 8.46 -1.47
C ALA A 84 5.77 9.87 -2.09
N GLY A 85 4.79 10.66 -1.65
CA GLY A 85 4.66 12.09 -1.94
C GLY A 85 5.74 12.97 -1.30
N GLY A 86 6.57 12.38 -0.43
CA GLY A 86 7.69 13.04 0.22
C GLY A 86 7.36 13.63 1.58
N GLU A 87 6.16 13.41 2.10
CA GLU A 87 5.84 13.79 3.48
C GLU A 87 6.45 12.78 4.45
N THR A 88 7.09 13.27 5.50
CA THR A 88 7.72 12.40 6.50
C THR A 88 6.81 12.10 7.69
N GLY A 89 5.77 12.92 7.88
CA GLY A 89 4.96 12.94 9.10
C GLY A 89 5.63 13.64 10.29
N TYR A 90 6.89 14.09 10.15
CA TYR A 90 7.56 14.88 11.18
C TYR A 90 6.94 16.28 11.26
N LYS A 91 6.48 16.66 12.45
CA LYS A 91 5.95 17.99 12.77
C LYS A 91 6.85 18.65 13.82
N GLY A 92 7.98 19.20 13.38
CA GLY A 92 8.74 20.12 14.23
C GLY A 92 7.96 21.42 14.40
N SER A 93 8.20 22.18 15.48
CA SER A 93 7.52 23.45 15.75
C SER A 93 7.61 24.45 14.59
N ASP A 94 8.73 24.41 13.84
CA ASP A 94 9.05 25.42 12.83
C ASP A 94 9.48 24.83 11.47
N MET A 95 9.48 23.50 11.31
CA MET A 95 10.00 22.85 10.10
C MET A 95 9.26 21.54 9.75
N ASN A 96 8.84 21.44 8.49
CA ASN A 96 8.32 20.21 7.89
C ASN A 96 9.41 19.57 7.02
N LEU A 97 9.84 18.36 7.39
CA LEU A 97 10.81 17.61 6.60
C LEU A 97 10.12 16.96 5.40
N LYS A 98 10.66 17.23 4.21
CA LYS A 98 10.26 16.59 2.96
C LYS A 98 11.39 15.76 2.36
N VAL A 99 11.05 14.65 1.74
CA VAL A 99 11.99 13.75 1.08
C VAL A 99 11.60 13.57 -0.38
N THR A 100 12.57 13.68 -1.29
CA THR A 100 12.34 13.34 -2.69
C THR A 100 12.69 11.88 -2.92
N HIS A 101 11.69 11.10 -3.32
CA HIS A 101 11.88 9.69 -3.69
C HIS A 101 12.12 9.52 -5.19
N LYS A 102 12.92 8.50 -5.53
CA LYS A 102 13.10 8.07 -6.93
C LYS A 102 11.78 7.55 -7.51
N LYS A 103 11.65 7.58 -8.84
CA LYS A 103 10.44 7.16 -9.56
C LYS A 103 10.04 5.71 -9.21
N GLU A 104 10.99 4.79 -9.21
CA GLU A 104 10.76 3.36 -8.97
C GLU A 104 10.19 3.09 -7.57
N TYR A 105 10.60 3.90 -6.59
CA TYR A 105 10.05 3.84 -5.24
C TYR A 105 8.60 4.30 -5.21
N LYS A 106 8.27 5.38 -5.93
CA LYS A 106 6.90 5.91 -5.99
C LYS A 106 5.97 4.93 -6.70
N GLU A 107 6.40 4.34 -7.82
CA GLU A 107 5.64 3.32 -8.55
C GLU A 107 5.28 2.14 -7.65
N THR A 108 6.28 1.58 -6.94
CA THR A 108 6.07 0.46 -6.03
C THR A 108 5.13 0.83 -4.87
N SER A 109 5.29 2.05 -4.34
CA SER A 109 4.49 2.53 -3.22
C SER A 109 3.02 2.78 -3.62
N TYR A 110 2.77 3.48 -4.72
CA TYR A 110 1.41 3.72 -5.20
C TYR A 110 0.71 2.42 -5.61
N SER A 111 1.43 1.47 -6.23
CA SER A 111 0.88 0.14 -6.53
C SER A 111 0.47 -0.64 -5.27
N ALA A 112 1.29 -0.57 -4.20
CA ALA A 112 0.94 -1.16 -2.92
C ALA A 112 -0.30 -0.49 -2.30
N ALA A 113 -0.37 0.84 -2.32
CA ALA A 113 -1.53 1.58 -1.81
C ALA A 113 -2.82 1.27 -2.59
N ILE A 114 -2.74 1.13 -3.92
CA ILE A 114 -3.87 0.72 -4.76
C ILE A 114 -4.35 -0.69 -4.38
N THR A 115 -3.41 -1.60 -4.13
CA THR A 115 -3.73 -2.97 -3.69
C THR A 115 -4.49 -2.94 -2.37
N ASP A 116 -3.99 -2.19 -1.40
CA ASP A 116 -4.62 -2.04 -0.08
C ASP A 116 -6.03 -1.47 -0.17
N LEU A 117 -6.23 -0.41 -0.96
CA LEU A 117 -7.53 0.22 -1.12
C LEU A 117 -8.50 -0.69 -1.85
N THR A 118 -8.05 -1.37 -2.89
CA THR A 118 -8.85 -2.34 -3.63
C THR A 118 -9.30 -3.48 -2.72
N GLU A 119 -8.41 -3.96 -1.84
CA GLU A 119 -8.73 -5.00 -0.86
C GLU A 119 -9.72 -4.48 0.19
N ALA A 120 -9.47 -3.31 0.79
CA ALA A 120 -10.36 -2.73 1.80
C ALA A 120 -11.78 -2.49 1.27
N ILE A 121 -11.91 -2.04 0.01
CA ILE A 121 -13.21 -1.78 -0.63
C ILE A 121 -14.01 -3.07 -0.87
N LYS A 122 -13.41 -4.26 -0.81
CA LYS A 122 -14.19 -5.52 -0.86
C LYS A 122 -15.04 -5.71 0.40
N TYR A 123 -14.58 -5.20 1.54
CA TYR A 123 -15.24 -5.31 2.84
C TYR A 123 -16.27 -4.19 3.08
N LYS A 124 -17.12 -3.92 2.09
CA LYS A 124 -18.04 -2.77 2.07
C LYS A 124 -18.98 -2.68 3.26
N SER A 125 -19.38 -3.81 3.82
CA SER A 125 -20.25 -3.90 4.99
C SER A 125 -19.58 -3.41 6.28
N SER A 126 -18.25 -3.31 6.29
CA SER A 126 -17.46 -3.01 7.50
C SER A 126 -16.92 -1.59 7.58
N LEU A 127 -17.03 -0.83 6.50
CA LEU A 127 -16.72 0.61 6.45
C LEU A 127 -18.03 1.39 6.38
N ASN A 128 -18.12 2.50 7.11
CA ASN A 128 -19.25 3.40 6.95
C ASN A 128 -19.19 4.12 5.59
N LYS A 129 -20.26 4.82 5.21
CA LYS A 129 -20.36 5.49 3.90
C LYS A 129 -19.22 6.48 3.68
N ASP A 130 -18.89 7.29 4.67
CA ASP A 130 -17.87 8.32 4.57
C ASP A 130 -16.47 7.71 4.46
N GLU A 131 -16.18 6.66 5.24
CA GLU A 131 -14.94 5.88 5.15
C GLU A 131 -14.77 5.23 3.77
N MET A 132 -15.87 4.67 3.23
CA MET A 132 -15.89 4.04 1.92
C MET A 132 -15.66 5.05 0.79
N ASP A 133 -16.32 6.20 0.85
CA ASP A 133 -16.18 7.23 -0.19
C ASP A 133 -14.78 7.87 -0.13
N ALA A 134 -14.25 8.12 1.07
CA ALA A 134 -12.86 8.54 1.24
C ALA A 134 -11.84 7.52 0.68
N ALA A 135 -12.07 6.22 0.90
CA ALA A 135 -11.21 5.17 0.35
C ALA A 135 -11.24 5.12 -1.19
N LYS A 136 -12.41 5.27 -1.81
CA LYS A 136 -12.54 5.35 -3.27
C LYS A 136 -11.88 6.60 -3.85
N ASP A 137 -12.04 7.74 -3.19
CA ASP A 137 -11.42 8.99 -3.61
C ASP A 137 -9.90 8.90 -3.53
N LEU A 138 -9.38 8.30 -2.45
CA LEU A 138 -7.94 8.05 -2.33
C LEU A 138 -7.45 7.06 -3.39
N LEU A 139 -8.23 6.02 -3.71
CA LEU A 139 -7.89 5.07 -4.78
C LEU A 139 -7.77 5.79 -6.12
N LYS A 140 -8.77 6.59 -6.49
CA LYS A 140 -8.77 7.39 -7.72
C LYS A 140 -7.56 8.34 -7.79
N GLN A 141 -7.26 9.04 -6.70
CA GLN A 141 -6.11 9.94 -6.62
C GLN A 141 -4.79 9.19 -6.77
N THR A 142 -4.65 8.05 -6.11
CA THR A 142 -3.42 7.24 -6.13
C THR A 142 -3.18 6.63 -7.52
N THR A 143 -4.23 6.16 -8.19
CA THR A 143 -4.15 5.69 -9.58
C THR A 143 -3.67 6.80 -10.52
N LYS A 144 -4.25 8.00 -10.41
CA LYS A 144 -3.80 9.15 -11.20
C LYS A 144 -2.34 9.50 -10.93
N LEU A 145 -1.91 9.51 -9.67
CA LEU A 145 -0.51 9.75 -9.30
C LEU A 145 0.45 8.72 -9.91
N LEU A 146 0.03 7.45 -10.03
CA LEU A 146 0.83 6.40 -10.67
C LEU A 146 0.91 6.58 -12.18
N GLU A 147 -0.17 6.99 -12.84
CA GLU A 147 -0.22 7.26 -14.29
C GLU A 147 0.65 8.47 -14.69
N GLU A 148 0.85 9.42 -13.77
CA GLU A 148 1.64 10.64 -13.99
C GLU A 148 3.16 10.47 -13.74
N LEU A 149 3.61 9.29 -13.26
CA LEU A 149 5.04 9.01 -13.02
C LEU A 149 5.82 8.72 -14.30
#